data_AF-A0A1Q4ZRI1-F1
#
_entry.id   AF-A0A1Q4ZRI1-F1
#
_cell.length_a   1.000
_cell.length_b   1.000
_cell.length_c   1.000
_cell.angle_alpha   90.00
_cell.angle_beta   90.00
_cell.angle_gamma   90.00
#
_symmetry.space_group_name_H-M   'P 1'
#
loop_
_entity.id
_entity.type
_entity.pdbx_description
1 polymer ?
#
loop_
_entity_poly.entity_id
_entity_poly.type
_entity_poly.pdbx_seq_one_letter_code
_entity_poly.pdbx_strand_id
1 'polypeptide(L)'
;MVDQKPLYYMGDESQNNRSRTRICPTGWAADNGDPSALVDAGDTLNCDEFAFASSYNSGGMSSTEGGINPAIPPGKTTPSGDACISMYAKKHGSMIHLFSQNGADPTFSEVCGRAAISGMHNQESMGGHFANFMKQMRIKDKDAYWLDTRMDDGGTCRYGVGGGQPVICELVAQ
;
A
#
# COMPACT_ATOMS: atom_id res chain seq x y z
N MET A 1 3.82 2.22 -18.37
CA MET A 1 2.44 1.72 -18.45
C MET A 1 2.15 1.07 -17.11
N VAL A 2 1.35 1.76 -16.30
CA VAL A 2 0.74 1.21 -15.07
C VAL A 2 0.00 -0.07 -15.47
N ASP A 3 0.18 -1.17 -14.73
CA ASP A 3 -0.34 -2.49 -15.10
C ASP A 3 -1.85 -2.37 -15.42
N GLN A 4 -2.23 -2.61 -16.67
CA GLN A 4 -3.60 -2.47 -17.17
C GLN A 4 -4.46 -3.67 -16.71
N LYS A 5 -4.42 -3.97 -15.42
CA LYS A 5 -5.19 -5.05 -14.82
C LYS A 5 -5.97 -4.52 -13.62
N PRO A 6 -7.25 -4.89 -13.51
CA PRO A 6 -8.03 -4.52 -12.35
C PRO A 6 -7.52 -5.25 -11.10
N LEU A 7 -7.85 -4.68 -9.95
CA LEU A 7 -7.88 -5.40 -8.70
C LEU A 7 -9.21 -6.15 -8.58
N TYR A 8 -9.23 -7.27 -7.88
CA TYR A 8 -10.44 -8.04 -7.64
C TYR A 8 -10.84 -7.94 -6.18
N TYR A 9 -12.04 -7.45 -5.92
CA TYR A 9 -12.52 -7.23 -4.55
C TYR A 9 -12.67 -8.55 -3.80
N MET A 10 -12.25 -8.57 -2.55
CA MET A 10 -12.38 -9.71 -1.64
C MET A 10 -13.11 -9.21 -0.39
N GLY A 11 -14.35 -9.64 -0.24
CA GLY A 11 -15.29 -9.11 0.76
C GLY A 11 -15.33 -9.86 2.09
N ASP A 12 -14.54 -10.92 2.24
CA ASP A 12 -14.49 -11.75 3.46
C ASP A 12 -13.60 -11.11 4.54
N GLU A 13 -14.21 -10.72 5.66
CA GLU A 13 -13.52 -10.05 6.75
C GLU A 13 -12.43 -10.91 7.40
N SER A 14 -12.66 -12.22 7.51
CA SER A 14 -11.69 -13.15 8.09
C SER A 14 -10.44 -13.25 7.21
N GLN A 15 -10.62 -13.32 5.89
CA GLN A 15 -9.55 -13.33 4.91
C GLN A 15 -8.84 -11.98 4.86
N ASN A 16 -9.57 -10.86 4.93
CA ASN A 16 -8.97 -9.52 5.02
C ASN A 16 -7.99 -9.47 6.21
N ASN A 17 -8.44 -9.87 7.39
CA ASN A 17 -7.61 -9.89 8.60
C ASN A 17 -6.39 -10.82 8.46
N ARG A 18 -6.54 -11.98 7.80
CA ARG A 18 -5.40 -12.88 7.51
C ARG A 18 -4.39 -12.23 6.57
N SER A 19 -4.83 -11.65 5.46
CA SER A 19 -3.98 -10.96 4.49
C SER A 19 -3.24 -9.80 5.16
N ARG A 20 -3.96 -8.95 5.88
CA ARG A 20 -3.41 -7.80 6.62
C ARG A 20 -2.38 -8.21 7.67
N THR A 21 -2.65 -9.26 8.43
CA THR A 21 -1.71 -9.74 9.47
C THR A 21 -0.40 -10.26 8.88
N ARG A 22 -0.42 -10.79 7.64
CA ARG A 22 0.78 -11.30 6.96
C ARG A 22 1.64 -10.18 6.37
N ILE A 23 1.03 -9.11 5.86
CA ILE A 23 1.75 -7.98 5.25
C ILE A 23 2.13 -6.92 6.29
N CYS A 24 1.16 -6.59 7.15
CA CYS A 24 1.17 -5.54 8.14
C CYS A 24 0.92 -6.10 9.56
N PRO A 25 1.84 -6.91 10.10
CA PRO A 25 1.70 -7.43 11.47
C PRO A 25 1.74 -6.29 12.50
N THR A 26 1.05 -6.49 13.62
CA THR A 26 1.01 -5.53 14.73
C THR A 26 2.42 -5.15 15.17
N GLY A 27 2.66 -3.85 15.36
CA GLY A 27 3.96 -3.31 15.78
C GLY A 27 4.93 -2.98 14.64
N TRP A 28 4.75 -3.58 13.46
CA TRP A 28 5.70 -3.41 12.35
C TRP A 28 5.92 -1.93 11.97
N ALA A 29 4.86 -1.13 11.89
CA ALA A 29 5.00 0.28 11.53
C ALA A 29 5.70 1.11 12.61
N ALA A 30 5.54 0.76 13.90
CA ALA A 30 6.25 1.42 14.99
C ALA A 30 7.75 1.11 14.95
N ASP A 31 8.11 -0.14 14.62
CA ASP A 31 9.50 -0.59 14.52
C ASP A 31 10.23 -0.07 13.28
N ASN A 32 9.48 0.28 12.22
CA ASN A 32 10.05 0.57 10.90
C ASN A 32 9.67 1.95 10.32
N GLY A 33 8.99 2.81 11.09
CA GLY A 33 8.58 4.15 10.66
C GLY A 33 9.41 5.28 11.28
N ASP A 34 9.18 6.50 10.80
CA ASP A 34 9.82 7.71 11.33
C ASP A 34 8.73 8.62 11.97
N PRO A 35 8.79 8.90 13.29
CA PRO A 35 7.79 9.73 13.98
C PRO A 35 7.63 11.15 13.41
N SER A 36 8.58 11.64 12.63
CA SER A 36 8.44 12.94 11.94
C SER A 36 7.30 12.96 10.91
N ALA A 37 6.80 11.79 10.50
CA ALA A 37 5.65 11.68 9.61
C ALA A 37 4.29 11.86 10.30
N LEU A 38 4.25 11.86 11.64
CA LEU A 38 3.02 12.02 12.41
C LEU A 38 2.47 13.45 12.26
N VAL A 39 1.15 13.55 12.15
CA VAL A 39 0.46 14.83 11.97
C VAL A 39 0.38 15.61 13.29
N ASP A 40 0.09 14.90 14.39
CA ASP A 40 0.02 15.47 15.74
C ASP A 40 0.40 14.44 16.82
N ALA A 41 0.22 14.80 18.09
CA ALA A 41 0.57 13.96 19.25
C ALA A 41 -0.39 12.78 19.50
N GLY A 42 -1.58 12.79 18.90
CA GLY A 42 -2.55 11.70 18.97
C GLY A 42 -2.40 10.68 17.82
N ASP A 43 -1.63 11.03 16.79
CA ASP A 43 -1.34 10.17 15.65
C ASP A 43 -0.35 9.06 16.01
N THR A 44 -0.45 7.93 15.30
CA THR A 44 0.44 6.77 15.48
C THR A 44 0.84 6.19 14.13
N LEU A 45 2.04 5.63 14.05
CA LEU A 45 2.51 4.99 12.82
C LEU A 45 1.65 3.75 12.51
N ASN A 46 1.17 3.67 11.28
CA ASN A 46 0.34 2.61 10.78
C ASN A 46 0.98 1.95 9.55
N CYS A 47 0.73 0.65 9.38
CA CYS A 47 1.20 -0.07 8.21
C CYS A 47 0.15 0.02 7.11
N ASP A 48 0.54 0.62 6.01
CA ASP A 48 -0.21 0.64 4.75
C ASP A 48 0.30 -0.46 3.80
N GLU A 49 -0.61 -0.98 2.97
CA GLU A 49 -0.33 -2.09 2.06
C GLU A 49 -1.01 -1.89 0.70
N PHE A 50 -0.26 -2.18 -0.36
CA PHE A 50 -0.78 -2.26 -1.71
C PHE A 50 -0.28 -3.53 -2.41
N ALA A 51 -1.13 -4.33 -3.08
CA ALA A 51 -2.58 -4.19 -3.15
C ALA A 51 -3.26 -4.42 -1.78
N PHE A 52 -4.43 -3.79 -1.59
CA PHE A 52 -5.18 -3.82 -0.32
C PHE A 52 -5.48 -5.24 0.16
N ALA A 53 -5.47 -5.47 1.47
CA ALA A 53 -5.84 -6.77 2.06
C ALA A 53 -7.25 -7.26 1.70
N SER A 54 -8.17 -6.34 1.39
CA SER A 54 -9.51 -6.60 0.86
C SER A 54 -9.54 -6.85 -0.66
N SER A 55 -8.47 -7.41 -1.21
CA SER A 55 -8.39 -7.81 -2.61
C SER A 55 -7.75 -9.20 -2.78
N TYR A 56 -8.15 -9.92 -3.83
CA TYR A 56 -7.48 -11.17 -4.22
C TYR A 56 -6.04 -10.94 -4.71
N ASN A 57 -5.72 -9.71 -5.09
CA ASN A 57 -4.37 -9.27 -5.48
C ASN A 57 -3.47 -9.02 -4.27
N SER A 58 -3.99 -9.05 -3.04
CA SER A 58 -3.19 -8.80 -1.84
C SER A 58 -2.00 -9.74 -1.80
N GLY A 59 -0.81 -9.18 -1.56
CA GLY A 59 0.40 -9.95 -1.29
C GLY A 59 0.21 -10.95 -0.14
N GLY A 60 -0.68 -10.65 0.82
CA GLY A 60 -0.92 -11.48 1.99
C GLY A 60 -1.79 -12.71 1.72
N MET A 61 -2.46 -12.80 0.57
CA MET A 61 -3.39 -13.87 0.27
C MET A 61 -2.68 -15.03 -0.42
N SER A 62 -2.74 -16.24 0.14
CA SER A 62 -2.06 -17.40 -0.46
C SER A 62 -2.82 -17.91 -1.68
N SER A 63 -2.14 -18.63 -2.58
CA SER A 63 -2.80 -19.26 -3.73
C SER A 63 -3.88 -20.26 -3.33
N THR A 64 -3.72 -20.96 -2.20
CA THR A 64 -4.74 -21.91 -1.70
C THR A 64 -5.99 -21.21 -1.15
N GLU A 65 -5.87 -19.93 -0.79
CA GLU A 65 -7.00 -19.09 -0.38
C GLU A 65 -7.66 -18.40 -1.60
N GLY A 66 -7.08 -18.52 -2.79
CA GLY A 66 -7.53 -17.87 -4.03
C GLY A 66 -6.76 -16.61 -4.41
N GLY A 67 -5.67 -16.30 -3.69
CA GLY A 67 -4.81 -15.16 -3.99
C GLY A 67 -4.12 -15.32 -5.34
N ILE A 68 -4.06 -14.24 -6.12
CA ILE A 68 -3.49 -14.25 -7.48
C ILE A 68 -2.07 -13.69 -7.54
N ASN A 69 -1.64 -12.97 -6.49
CA ASN A 69 -0.33 -12.35 -6.36
C ASN A 69 0.28 -12.57 -4.95
N PRO A 70 0.48 -13.82 -4.48
CA PRO A 70 1.02 -14.06 -3.14
C PRO A 70 2.49 -13.59 -3.02
N ALA A 71 2.78 -12.81 -1.98
CA ALA A 71 4.12 -12.32 -1.69
C ALA A 71 4.89 -13.34 -0.85
N ILE A 72 5.53 -14.31 -1.51
CA ILE A 72 6.28 -15.39 -0.86
C ILE A 72 7.78 -15.04 -0.77
N PRO A 73 8.36 -14.89 0.43
CA PRO A 73 9.80 -14.66 0.55
C PRO A 73 10.62 -15.87 0.05
N PRO A 74 11.85 -15.65 -0.46
CA PRO A 74 12.72 -16.74 -0.89
C PRO A 74 12.87 -17.83 0.19
N GLY A 75 12.63 -19.09 -0.19
CA GLY A 75 12.72 -20.24 0.72
C GLY A 75 11.56 -20.39 1.71
N LYS A 76 10.47 -19.63 1.55
CA LYS A 76 9.23 -19.76 2.35
C LYS A 76 8.08 -20.31 1.50
N THR A 77 7.01 -20.73 2.18
CA THR A 77 5.78 -21.24 1.55
C THR A 77 4.53 -20.43 1.94
N THR A 78 4.67 -19.50 2.88
CA THR A 78 3.58 -18.66 3.39
C THR A 78 3.83 -17.21 2.99
N PRO A 79 2.80 -16.46 2.58
CA PRO A 79 2.96 -15.05 2.28
C PRO A 79 3.40 -14.23 3.50
N SER A 80 4.25 -13.24 3.25
CA SER A 80 4.73 -12.28 4.25
C SER A 80 5.05 -10.95 3.57
N GLY A 81 4.86 -9.85 4.31
CA GLY A 81 5.28 -8.52 3.88
C GLY A 81 6.78 -8.40 3.63
N ASP A 82 7.60 -9.35 4.10
CA ASP A 82 9.05 -9.37 3.85
C ASP A 82 9.42 -9.59 2.38
N ALA A 83 8.47 -10.05 1.57
CA ALA A 83 8.62 -10.12 0.12
C ALA A 83 8.14 -8.86 -0.61
N CYS A 84 7.48 -7.92 0.10
CA CYS A 84 7.07 -6.64 -0.46
C CYS A 84 8.24 -5.65 -0.44
N ILE A 85 8.23 -4.70 -1.38
CA ILE A 85 9.03 -3.49 -1.18
C ILE A 85 8.54 -2.79 0.08
N SER A 86 9.48 -2.45 0.96
CA SER A 86 9.19 -1.89 2.27
C SER A 86 9.65 -0.45 2.33
N MET A 87 8.73 0.44 2.67
CA MET A 87 8.95 1.88 2.70
C MET A 87 8.55 2.47 4.05
N TYR A 88 8.88 3.73 4.27
CA TYR A 88 8.41 4.51 5.41
C TYR A 88 8.26 5.98 5.03
N ALA A 89 7.23 6.63 5.57
CA ALA A 89 7.07 8.06 5.45
C ALA A 89 8.01 8.77 6.41
N LYS A 90 8.61 9.86 5.95
CA LYS A 90 9.46 10.73 6.76
C LYS A 90 9.36 12.16 6.26
N LYS A 91 9.47 13.10 7.20
CA LYS A 91 9.57 14.51 6.87
C LYS A 91 10.95 14.85 6.32
N HIS A 92 10.97 15.47 5.15
CA HIS A 92 12.17 16.02 4.52
C HIS A 92 11.90 17.48 4.14
N GLY A 93 12.46 18.40 4.93
CA GLY A 93 12.09 19.82 4.86
C GLY A 93 10.66 20.05 5.35
N SER A 94 9.83 20.69 4.51
CA SER A 94 8.41 20.94 4.79
C SER A 94 7.47 19.85 4.27
N MET A 95 7.98 18.84 3.56
CA MET A 95 7.17 17.82 2.89
C MET A 95 7.37 16.44 3.51
N ILE A 96 6.37 15.56 3.32
CA ILE A 96 6.46 14.14 3.62
C ILE A 96 6.88 13.39 2.37
N HIS A 97 7.86 12.51 2.49
CA HIS A 97 8.34 11.65 1.42
C HIS A 97 8.29 10.19 1.86
N LEU A 98 8.12 9.28 0.89
CA LEU A 98 8.30 7.86 1.09
C LEU A 98 9.75 7.47 0.80
N PHE A 99 10.41 6.85 1.77
CA PHE A 99 11.77 6.34 1.66
C PHE A 99 11.76 4.81 1.69
N SER A 100 12.63 4.19 0.91
CA SER A 100 12.85 2.75 0.95
C SER A 100 13.61 2.35 2.23
N GLN A 101 13.21 1.26 2.88
CA GLN A 101 13.88 0.77 4.10
C GLN A 101 15.27 0.19 3.83
N ASN A 102 15.49 -0.39 2.65
CA ASN A 102 16.77 -1.01 2.27
C ASN A 102 17.54 -0.18 1.23
N GLY A 103 17.08 1.04 0.94
CA GLY A 103 17.66 1.90 -0.10
C GLY A 103 17.46 1.38 -1.53
N ALA A 104 16.62 0.37 -1.74
CA ALA A 104 16.26 -0.09 -3.07
C ALA A 104 15.10 0.74 -3.63
N ASP A 105 15.25 1.26 -4.84
CA ASP A 105 14.19 1.95 -5.54
C ASP A 105 13.11 0.98 -6.04
N PRO A 106 11.84 1.39 -6.08
CA PRO A 106 10.78 0.61 -6.72
C PRO A 106 11.10 0.34 -8.18
N THR A 107 11.06 -0.93 -8.57
CA THR A 107 11.20 -1.37 -9.96
C THR A 107 9.87 -1.40 -10.71
N PHE A 108 8.76 -1.23 -9.98
CA PHE A 108 7.38 -1.39 -10.46
C PHE A 108 7.10 -2.81 -10.99
N SER A 109 7.87 -3.79 -10.52
CA SER A 109 7.68 -5.22 -10.79
C SER A 109 7.40 -6.02 -9.51
N GLU A 110 7.37 -5.33 -8.36
CA GLU A 110 7.08 -5.92 -7.07
C GLU A 110 5.65 -6.43 -6.99
N VAL A 111 5.48 -7.54 -6.29
CA VAL A 111 4.16 -8.16 -6.06
C VAL A 111 3.28 -7.28 -5.17
N CYS A 112 3.91 -6.56 -4.24
CA CYS A 112 3.27 -5.70 -3.26
C CYS A 112 4.25 -4.64 -2.73
N GLY A 113 3.71 -3.55 -2.23
CA GLY A 113 4.39 -2.58 -1.39
C GLY A 113 3.76 -2.51 0.00
N ARG A 114 4.59 -2.29 1.02
CA ARG A 114 4.14 -1.94 2.38
C ARG A 114 4.87 -0.69 2.86
N ALA A 115 4.19 0.17 3.61
CA ALA A 115 4.78 1.41 4.12
C ALA A 115 4.38 1.68 5.56
N ALA A 116 5.34 2.14 6.38
CA ALA A 116 5.04 2.72 7.68
C ALA A 116 4.71 4.21 7.51
N ILE A 117 3.46 4.60 7.70
CA ILE A 117 2.99 5.98 7.47
C ILE A 117 2.19 6.50 8.67
N SER A 118 1.86 7.80 8.68
CA SER A 118 0.90 8.36 9.66
C SER A 118 -0.43 7.60 9.60
N GLY A 119 -0.98 7.29 10.77
CA GLY A 119 -2.27 6.63 10.91
C GLY A 119 -3.42 7.53 10.46
N MET A 120 -3.29 8.84 10.64
CA MET A 120 -4.22 9.81 10.04
C MET A 120 -4.19 9.75 8.51
N HIS A 121 -3.02 9.88 7.89
CA HIS A 121 -2.89 9.81 6.43
C HIS A 121 -3.41 8.48 5.85
N ASN A 122 -3.18 7.36 6.55
CA ASN A 122 -3.68 6.07 6.09
C ASN A 122 -5.23 5.98 6.14
N GLN A 123 -5.81 6.40 7.27
CA GLN A 123 -7.25 6.25 7.50
C GLN A 123 -8.10 7.22 6.69
N GLU A 124 -7.65 8.46 6.53
CA GLU A 124 -8.40 9.49 5.79
C GLU A 124 -8.40 9.22 4.28
N SER A 125 -7.32 8.66 3.74
CA SER A 125 -7.22 8.37 2.31
C SER A 125 -8.10 7.18 1.90
N MET A 126 -8.00 6.06 2.61
CA MET A 126 -8.59 4.79 2.15
C MET A 126 -9.36 3.99 3.21
N GLY A 127 -9.42 4.43 4.48
CA GLY A 127 -10.01 3.67 5.58
C GLY A 127 -11.51 3.31 5.39
N GLY A 128 -12.40 4.01 6.10
CA GLY A 128 -13.85 3.76 5.97
C GLY A 128 -14.38 4.03 4.56
N HIS A 129 -13.71 4.90 3.80
CA HIS A 129 -14.09 5.32 2.47
C HIS A 129 -14.08 4.18 1.44
N PHE A 130 -13.06 3.33 1.45
CA PHE A 130 -12.99 2.21 0.50
C PHE A 130 -14.09 1.17 0.73
N ALA A 131 -14.30 0.77 2.00
CA ALA A 131 -15.37 -0.15 2.36
C ALA A 131 -16.75 0.42 2.02
N ASN A 132 -16.96 1.72 2.21
CA ASN A 132 -18.20 2.41 1.84
C ASN A 132 -18.39 2.49 0.32
N PHE A 133 -17.33 2.81 -0.43
CA PHE A 133 -17.35 2.82 -1.89
C PHE A 133 -17.78 1.47 -2.45
N MET A 134 -17.16 0.37 -1.99
CA MET A 134 -17.50 -0.98 -2.44
C MET A 134 -18.98 -1.30 -2.20
N LYS A 135 -19.51 -0.92 -1.03
CA LYS A 135 -20.94 -1.10 -0.71
C LYS A 135 -21.86 -0.24 -1.59
N GLN A 136 -21.55 1.04 -1.77
CA GLN A 136 -22.37 1.99 -2.52
C GLN A 136 -22.40 1.65 -4.01
N MET A 137 -21.25 1.25 -4.57
CA MET A 137 -21.12 0.83 -5.96
C MET A 137 -21.54 -0.62 -6.18
N ARG A 138 -21.95 -1.33 -5.11
CA ARG A 138 -22.41 -2.73 -5.13
C ARG A 138 -21.38 -3.69 -5.74
N ILE A 139 -20.11 -3.40 -5.52
CA ILE A 139 -19.00 -4.28 -5.91
C ILE A 139 -19.05 -5.52 -5.02
N LYS A 140 -19.12 -6.70 -5.64
CA LYS A 140 -19.23 -7.99 -4.96
C LYS A 140 -17.89 -8.70 -4.95
N ASP A 141 -17.82 -9.75 -4.13
CA ASP A 141 -16.68 -10.66 -4.13
C ASP A 141 -16.31 -11.09 -5.56
N LYS A 142 -15.01 -10.97 -5.88
CA LYS A 142 -14.39 -11.20 -7.19
C LYS A 142 -14.76 -10.20 -8.29
N ASP A 143 -15.55 -9.17 -8.02
CA ASP A 143 -15.75 -8.12 -9.01
C ASP A 143 -14.45 -7.33 -9.20
N ALA A 144 -14.17 -7.02 -10.46
CA ALA A 144 -13.04 -6.20 -10.86
C ALA A 144 -13.31 -4.72 -10.54
N TYR A 145 -12.31 -4.03 -10.00
CA TYR A 145 -12.30 -2.58 -9.83
C TYR A 145 -10.93 -2.01 -10.17
N TRP A 146 -10.91 -0.72 -10.48
CA TRP A 146 -9.69 0.02 -10.77
C TRP A 146 -9.46 1.05 -9.68
N LEU A 147 -8.19 1.21 -9.28
CA LEU A 147 -7.75 2.32 -8.46
C LEU A 147 -7.03 3.30 -9.37
N ASP A 148 -7.60 4.49 -9.52
CA ASP A 148 -6.92 5.62 -10.13
C ASP A 148 -6.32 6.47 -9.02
N THR A 149 -4.99 6.44 -8.91
CA THR A 149 -4.24 7.27 -7.95
C THR A 149 -4.07 8.71 -8.43
N ARG A 150 -4.51 9.02 -9.66
CA ARG A 150 -4.31 10.29 -10.37
C ARG A 150 -2.86 10.77 -10.41
N MET A 151 -1.89 9.86 -10.27
CA MET A 151 -0.48 10.19 -10.39
C MET A 151 -0.12 10.75 -11.78
N ASP A 152 -0.90 10.40 -12.80
CA ASP A 152 -0.69 10.82 -14.19
C ASP A 152 -1.60 12.00 -14.62
N ASP A 153 -2.40 12.59 -13.73
CA ASP A 153 -3.32 13.70 -14.05
C ASP A 153 -2.57 15.04 -14.21
N GLY A 154 -1.99 15.27 -15.38
CA GLY A 154 -1.51 16.59 -15.81
C GLY A 154 -0.05 16.94 -15.52
N GLY A 155 0.79 15.97 -15.16
CA GLY A 155 2.24 16.18 -14.94
C GLY A 155 2.63 16.57 -13.50
N THR A 156 1.75 16.29 -12.54
CA THR A 156 1.91 16.51 -11.09
C THR A 156 2.89 15.54 -10.43
N CYS A 157 3.09 14.35 -11.00
CA CYS A 157 4.21 13.47 -10.62
C CYS A 157 5.34 13.60 -11.66
N ARG A 158 6.49 14.14 -11.25
CA ARG A 158 7.70 14.16 -12.07
C ARG A 158 8.58 12.98 -11.68
N TYR A 159 8.84 12.08 -12.63
CA TYR A 159 9.95 11.14 -12.51
C TYR A 159 11.25 11.94 -12.47
N GLY A 160 12.05 11.75 -11.42
CA GLY A 160 13.39 12.33 -11.39
C GLY A 160 14.22 11.78 -12.54
N VAL A 161 15.06 12.63 -13.13
CA VAL A 161 15.88 12.26 -14.30
C VAL A 161 17.03 11.38 -13.81
N GLY A 162 16.97 10.09 -14.12
CA GLY A 162 17.97 9.09 -13.74
C GLY A 162 17.44 8.12 -12.69
N GLY A 163 17.69 6.81 -12.89
CA GLY A 163 17.09 5.68 -12.18
C GLY A 163 17.49 5.50 -10.71
N GLY A 164 17.47 6.59 -9.93
CA GLY A 164 17.63 6.59 -8.47
C GLY A 164 17.13 7.89 -7.81
N GLN A 165 16.24 8.63 -8.48
CA GLN A 165 15.62 9.84 -7.92
C GLN A 165 14.17 9.51 -7.53
N PRO A 166 13.71 9.92 -6.33
CA PRO A 166 12.36 9.63 -5.88
C PRO A 166 11.32 10.26 -6.80
N VAL A 167 10.18 9.58 -6.98
CA VAL A 167 9.02 10.17 -7.66
C VAL A 167 8.48 11.27 -6.76
N ILE A 168 8.47 12.52 -7.26
CA ILE A 168 7.89 13.66 -6.54
C ILE A 168 6.51 13.89 -7.14
N CYS A 169 5.48 13.64 -6.35
CA CYS A 169 4.09 13.95 -6.67
C CYS A 169 3.66 15.20 -5.91
N GLU A 170 3.39 16.29 -6.62
CA GLU A 170 2.65 17.43 -6.07
C GLU A 170 1.17 17.08 -6.07
N LEU A 171 0.68 16.54 -4.95
CA LEU A 171 -0.76 16.35 -4.75
C LEU A 171 -1.36 17.72 -4.35
N VAL A 172 -1.96 18.42 -5.30
CA VAL A 172 -2.86 19.55 -5.00
C VAL A 172 -4.24 18.99 -4.67
N ALA A 173 -4.61 19.05 -3.39
CA ALA A 173 -5.99 18.80 -2.97
C ALA A 173 -6.92 19.84 -3.61
N GLN A 174 -8.01 19.37 -4.24
CA GLN A 174 -9.14 20.22 -4.65
C GLN A 174 -10.20 20.24 -3.56
#